data_AF-A0A1I7NEU4-F1
#
_entry.id   AF-A0A1I7NEU4-F1
#
_cell.length_a   1.000
_cell.length_b   1.000
_cell.length_c   1.000
_cell.angle_alpha   90.00
_cell.angle_beta   90.00
_cell.angle_gamma   90.00
#
_symmetry.space_group_name_H-M   'P 1'
#
loop_
_entity.id
_entity.type
_entity.pdbx_description
1 polymer ?
#
loop_
_entity_poly.entity_id
_entity_poly.type
_entity_poly.pdbx_seq_one_letter_code
_entity_poly.pdbx_strand_id
1 'polypeptide(L)' 'MKFDVLRQHYGDKQYWPGDVRDASEADVKHLLESGVLKRQKAEPKTQNKVEPPIETKRMTKKAD' A
#
# COMPACT_ATOMS: atom_id res chain seq x y z
N MET A 1 0.63 5.52 15.98
CA MET A 1 -0.78 5.60 15.52
C MET A 1 -0.88 4.80 14.24
N LYS A 2 -1.99 4.07 14.03
CA LYS A 2 -2.14 3.21 12.86
C LYS A 2 -2.80 3.94 11.68
N PHE A 3 -2.22 3.72 10.50
CA PHE A 3 -2.68 4.28 9.25
C PHE A 3 -2.81 3.20 8.19
N ASP A 4 -3.91 3.21 7.45
CA ASP A 4 -4.08 2.38 6.25
C ASP A 4 -3.29 3.01 5.10
N VAL A 5 -2.55 2.18 4.39
CA VAL A 5 -1.89 2.58 3.15
C VAL A 5 -2.89 2.46 2.02
N LEU A 6 -3.26 3.58 1.42
CA LEU A 6 -4.14 3.62 0.26
C LEU A 6 -3.35 3.52 -1.05
N ARG A 7 -2.17 4.12 -1.09
CA ARG A 7 -1.34 4.20 -2.30
C ARG A 7 0.07 3.72 -2.01
N GLN A 8 0.65 3.04 -3.00
CA GLN A 8 2.05 2.64 -2.93
C GLN A 8 2.94 3.88 -2.84
N HIS A 9 3.88 3.86 -1.90
CA HIS A 9 4.87 4.91 -1.72
C HIS A 9 6.27 4.28 -1.64
N TYR A 10 7.15 4.78 -2.52
CA TYR A 10 8.54 4.40 -2.61
C TYR A 10 9.36 5.55 -2.03
N GLY A 11 9.74 5.43 -0.77
CA GLY A 11 10.59 6.39 -0.05
C GLY A 11 11.50 5.63 0.92
N ASP A 12 11.80 6.22 2.07
CA ASP A 12 12.61 5.57 3.11
C ASP A 12 11.99 4.27 3.64
N LYS A 13 10.66 4.17 3.57
CA LYS A 13 9.90 2.97 3.87
C LYS A 13 9.05 2.60 2.68
N GLN A 14 9.05 1.32 2.35
CA GLN A 14 8.21 0.77 1.30
C GLN A 14 6.78 0.59 1.83
N TYR A 15 5.83 1.32 1.27
CA TYR A 15 4.41 1.20 1.62
C TYR A 15 3.65 0.46 0.53
N TRP A 16 2.88 -0.56 0.91
CA TRP A 16 2.04 -1.33 -0.01
C TRP A 16 0.58 -0.98 0.19
N PRO A 17 -0.20 -0.74 -0.89
CA PRO A 17 -1.62 -0.46 -0.77
C PRO A 17 -2.35 -1.63 -0.08
N GLY A 18 -3.17 -1.34 0.92
CA GLY A 18 -3.86 -2.32 1.77
C GLY A 18 -3.09 -2.75 3.01
N ASP A 19 -1.84 -2.31 3.20
CA ASP A 19 -1.08 -2.56 4.42
C ASP A 19 -1.44 -1.52 5.51
N VAL A 20 -1.11 -1.84 6.77
CA VAL A 20 -1.32 -0.95 7.92
C VAL A 20 0.03 -0.64 8.56
N ARG A 21 0.29 0.64 8.81
CA ARG A 21 1.56 1.09 9.40
C ARG A 21 1.33 1.87 10.67
N ASP A 22 2.21 1.65 11.65
CA ASP A 22 2.29 2.51 12.82
C ASP A 22 3.35 3.60 12.60
N ALA A 23 2.92 4.84 12.73
CA ALA A 23 3.77 6.03 12.61
C ALA A 23 3.23 7.17 13.50
N SER A 24 4.00 8.26 13.59
CA SER A 24 3.53 9.50 14.22
C SER A 24 2.77 10.34 13.21
N GLU A 25 1.72 11.02 13.65
CA GLU A 25 0.89 11.90 12.82
C GLU A 25 1.70 13.04 12.18
N ALA A 26 2.71 13.55 12.89
CA ALA A 26 3.58 14.61 12.38
C ALA A 26 4.37 14.16 11.14
N ASP A 27 4.93 12.95 11.18
CA ASP A 27 5.69 12.37 10.06
C ASP A 27 4.78 12.06 8.87
N VAL A 28 3.59 11.52 9.12
CA VAL A 28 2.68 11.10 8.03
C VAL A 28 1.70 12.19 7.58
N LYS A 29 1.76 13.40 8.14
CA LYS A 29 0.82 14.48 7.81
C LYS A 29 0.79 14.77 6.31
N HIS A 30 1.97 14.89 5.69
CA HIS A 30 2.10 15.11 4.26
C HIS A 30 1.55 13.93 3.44
N LEU A 31 1.67 12.69 3.93
CA LEU A 31 1.13 11.48 3.28
C LEU A 31 -0.40 11.40 3.40
N LEU A 32 -0.96 11.87 4.51
CA LEU A 32 -2.42 12.01 4.69
C LEU A 32 -2.97 13.07 3.73
N GLU A 33 -2.33 14.24 3.65
CA GLU A 33 -2.72 15.34 2.74
C GLU A 33 -2.57 14.93 1.27
N SER A 34 -1.58 14.10 0.95
CA SER A 34 -1.36 13.55 -0.39
C SER A 34 -2.26 12.35 -0.73
N GLY A 35 -3.07 11.86 0.21
CA GLY A 35 -3.94 10.69 0.01
C GLY A 35 -3.21 9.34 -0.08
N VAL A 36 -1.95 9.27 0.38
CA VAL A 36 -1.17 8.02 0.43
C VAL A 36 -1.57 7.17 1.63
N LEU A 37 -1.79 7.81 2.78
CA LEU A 37 -2.20 7.16 4.03
C LEU A 37 -3.58 7.66 4.48
N LYS A 38 -4.27 6.87 5.30
CA LYS A 38 -5.53 7.26 5.96
C LYS A 38 -5.50 6.86 7.42
N ARG A 39 -6.02 7.72 8.31
CA ARG A 39 -6.17 7.39 9.75
C ARG A 39 -7.13 6.21 9.90
N GLN A 40 -6.70 5.16 10.59
CA GLN A 40 -7.60 4.11 11.05
C GLN A 40 -8.46 4.65 12.21
N LYS A 41 -9.58 5.31 11.88
CA LYS A 41 -10.72 5.42 12.80
C LYS A 41 -11.56 4.17 12.58
N ALA A 42 -11.95 3.51 13.66
CA ALA A 42 -12.67 2.24 13.66
C ALA A 42 -14.04 2.33 12.96
N GLU A 43 -14.05 2.35 11.63
CA GLU A 43 -15.25 2.17 10.79
C GLU A 43 -14.87 1.26 9.61
N PRO A 44 -15.54 0.10 9.47
CA PRO A 44 -15.14 -0.91 8.49
C PRO A 44 -15.81 -0.60 7.15
N LYS A 45 -15.08 -0.03 6.18
CA LYS A 45 -15.51 0.16 4.76
C LYS A 45 -14.43 0.95 4.02
N THR A 46 -13.92 0.60 2.83
CA THR A 46 -14.31 -0.37 1.82
C THR A 46 -13.08 -0.55 0.92
N GLN A 47 -12.90 -1.76 0.40
CA GLN A 47 -11.98 -2.12 -0.69
C GLN A 47 -12.12 -1.14 -1.87
N ASN A 48 -11.00 -0.71 -2.49
CA ASN A 48 -10.98 -0.60 -3.94
C ASN A 48 -9.57 -0.64 -4.56
N LYS A 49 -9.44 -1.56 -5.53
CA LYS A 49 -8.50 -1.60 -6.67
C LYS A 49 -7.04 -2.04 -6.43
N VAL A 50 -6.87 -3.30 -6.05
CA VAL A 50 -5.80 -4.14 -6.62
C VAL A 50 -6.39 -4.93 -7.77
N GLU A 51 -6.27 -4.37 -8.98
CA GLU A 51 -6.25 -5.18 -10.21
C GLU A 51 -4.86 -5.85 -10.34
N PRO A 52 -4.80 -7.00 -11.02
CA PRO A 52 -4.28 -8.26 -10.48
C PRO A 52 -2.75 -8.39 -10.46
N PRO A 53 -2.20 -9.40 -9.76
CA PRO A 53 -0.78 -9.73 -9.81
C PRO A 53 -0.36 -9.97 -11.25
N ILE A 54 0.57 -9.15 -11.74
CA ILE A 54 1.34 -9.43 -12.95
C ILE A 54 2.13 -10.72 -12.69
N GLU A 55 1.57 -11.85 -13.13
CA GLU A 55 2.26 -13.13 -13.23
C GLU A 55 3.51 -12.93 -14.09
N THR A 56 4.66 -12.74 -13.45
CA THR A 56 5.96 -12.94 -14.08
C THR A 56 6.23 -14.44 -14.15
N LYS A 57 5.61 -15.12 -15.11
CA LYS A 57 6.05 -16.44 -15.57
C LYS A 57 7.35 -16.27 -16.35
N ARG A 58 8.48 -16.26 -15.64
CA ARG A 58 9.79 -16.58 -16.24
C ARG A 58 9.79 -18.04 -16.65
N MET A 59 10.17 -18.28 -17.91
CA MET A 59 10.91 -19.43 -18.44
C MET A 59 10.45 -20.84 -18.01
N THR A 60 9.88 -21.58 -18.96
CA THR A 60 10.26 -22.99 -19.16
C THR A 60 10.76 -23.18 -20.59
N LYS A 61 12.06 -23.48 -20.65
CA LYS A 61 12.86 -23.99 -21.77
C LYS A 61 12.10 -25.14 -22.48
N LYS A 62 11.80 -25.01 -23.78
CA LYS A 62 11.56 -26.20 -24.62
C LYS A 62 12.90 -26.61 -25.22
N ALA A 63 13.33 -27.81 -24.86
CA ALA A 63 14.25 -28.59 -25.66
C ALA A 63 13.42 -29.28 -26.76
N ASP A 64 13.86 -29.15 -28.01
CA ASP A 64 13.73 -30.17 -29.07
C ASP A 64 14.95 -30.01 -29.99
#